data_AF-A0A3D1SI37-F1
#
_entry.id   AF-A0A3D1SI37-F1
#
_cell.length_a   1.000
_cell.length_b   1.000
_cell.length_c   1.000
_cell.angle_alpha   90.00
_cell.angle_beta   90.00
_cell.angle_gamma   90.00
#
_symmetry.space_group_name_H-M   'P 1'
#
loop_
_entity.id
_entity.type
_entity.pdbx_description
1 polymer ?
#
loop_
_entity_poly.entity_id
_entity_poly.type
_entity_poly.pdbx_seq_one_letter_code
_entity_poly.pdbx_strand_id
1 'polypeptide(L)'
;MRAQASKDGTHVKIGGPALVYALQSHLQMWLPALLNDPAIYPYVDFISYHRYLYGKTFSGGGTSLVGNAQDSLLGVTAEYEQVARAVRAGKQPNAARTPIYVDEYNMNPCEPHVCRNDPTYSPLDNGLFVVDYLNAVNDTKSPYGAAGAVPAGLAYYTWFTPLGNLCMFGVVDQKMDCGKQGSPLQPYPQYYAYDLLGGANYLDITNGGYVAGAASTNQPGVYAAGFYTRTQDNVVIVNTTSAAIHTFTVLAQNAGKVSVAKATIYTVKVNLGNPAKSITTQQVTLTKGQNGYTATVDLPAFTMIGISFAAQ
;
A
#
# COMPACT_ATOMS: atom_id res chain seq x y z
N MET A 1 21.80 22.79 14.17
CA MET A 1 20.63 22.84 13.28
C MET A 1 19.33 23.11 14.03
N ARG A 2 18.86 22.25 14.97
CA ARG A 2 17.59 22.47 15.70
C ARG A 2 17.47 23.84 16.37
N ALA A 3 18.52 24.32 17.04
CA ALA A 3 18.51 25.65 17.66
C ALA A 3 18.35 26.80 16.65
N GLN A 4 18.90 26.66 15.45
CA GLN A 4 18.74 27.66 14.39
C GLN A 4 17.34 27.59 13.79
N ALA A 5 16.87 26.39 13.45
CA ALA A 5 15.50 26.19 12.95
C ALA A 5 14.45 26.81 13.90
N SER A 6 14.60 26.60 15.21
CA SER A 6 13.74 27.21 16.23
C SER A 6 13.78 28.74 16.21
N LYS A 7 14.97 29.35 16.08
CA LYS A 7 15.12 30.81 15.91
C LYS A 7 14.43 31.31 14.64
N ASP A 8 14.42 30.49 13.59
CA ASP A 8 13.80 30.81 12.30
C ASP A 8 12.30 30.47 12.25
N GLY A 9 11.69 30.04 13.37
CA GLY A 9 10.27 29.67 13.42
C GLY A 9 9.94 28.37 12.67
N THR A 10 10.92 27.51 12.45
CA THR A 10 10.77 26.22 11.75
C THR A 10 11.14 25.04 12.65
N HIS A 11 10.68 23.85 12.28
CA HIS A 11 10.99 22.62 12.99
C HIS A 11 11.72 21.64 12.06
N VAL A 12 12.87 21.14 12.52
CA VAL A 12 13.61 20.08 11.83
C VAL A 12 13.35 18.77 12.55
N LYS A 13 12.85 17.77 11.81
CA LYS A 13 12.84 16.39 12.26
C LYS A 13 14.10 15.69 11.78
N ILE A 14 14.75 14.97 12.68
CA ILE A 14 15.94 14.19 12.44
C ILE A 14 15.53 12.73 12.53
N GLY A 15 15.87 11.98 11.52
CA GLY A 15 15.63 10.56 11.41
C GLY A 15 16.43 10.09 10.22
N GLY A 16 16.51 8.80 9.99
CA GLY A 16 17.34 8.32 8.91
C GLY A 16 17.05 6.90 8.51
N PRO A 17 17.58 6.51 7.34
CA PRO A 17 17.40 5.20 6.79
C PRO A 17 18.12 4.23 7.71
N ALA A 18 17.34 3.46 8.43
CA ALA A 18 17.90 2.40 9.25
C ALA A 18 18.36 1.24 8.36
N LEU A 19 17.65 0.98 7.25
CA LEU A 19 17.72 -0.31 6.56
C LEU A 19 17.42 -0.18 5.06
N VAL A 20 18.34 -0.68 4.21
CA VAL A 20 18.12 -0.89 2.76
C VAL A 20 17.24 -2.13 2.51
N TYR A 21 17.29 -3.11 3.42
CA TYR A 21 16.41 -4.25 3.48
C TYR A 21 16.20 -4.61 4.94
N ALA A 22 14.96 -4.70 5.40
CA ALA A 22 14.66 -5.06 6.78
C ALA A 22 14.70 -6.59 7.00
N LEU A 23 15.78 -7.22 6.53
CA LEU A 23 16.10 -8.60 6.92
C LEU A 23 16.31 -8.66 8.43
N GLN A 24 15.89 -9.76 9.05
CA GLN A 24 15.90 -9.89 10.51
C GLN A 24 17.28 -9.64 11.14
N SER A 25 18.36 -10.08 10.49
CA SER A 25 19.74 -9.82 10.93
C SER A 25 20.11 -8.34 10.89
N HIS A 26 19.66 -7.59 9.87
CA HIS A 26 19.89 -6.16 9.76
C HIS A 26 19.05 -5.38 10.78
N LEU A 27 17.79 -5.77 10.96
CA LEU A 27 16.89 -5.20 11.97
C LEU A 27 17.49 -5.30 13.38
N GLN A 28 18.00 -6.48 13.74
CA GLN A 28 18.60 -6.74 15.05
C GLN A 28 19.92 -6.00 15.28
N MET A 29 20.62 -5.60 14.21
CA MET A 29 21.88 -4.89 14.30
C MET A 29 21.68 -3.37 14.30
N TRP A 30 21.01 -2.84 13.28
CA TRP A 30 20.98 -1.40 13.01
C TRP A 30 20.02 -0.64 13.90
N LEU A 31 18.80 -1.14 14.11
CA LEU A 31 17.83 -0.41 14.93
C LEU A 31 18.27 -0.32 16.40
N PRO A 32 18.75 -1.38 17.06
CA PRO A 32 19.26 -1.24 18.42
C PRO A 32 20.47 -0.31 18.51
N ALA A 33 21.39 -0.33 17.54
CA ALA A 33 22.53 0.57 17.52
C ALA A 33 22.09 2.04 17.43
N LEU A 34 21.14 2.35 16.56
CA LEU A 34 20.62 3.70 16.38
C LEU A 34 19.76 4.17 17.56
N LEU A 35 18.87 3.31 18.04
CA LEU A 35 17.80 3.66 18.98
C LEU A 35 18.17 3.47 20.46
N ASN A 36 19.31 2.86 20.77
CA ASN A 36 19.80 2.70 22.14
C ASN A 36 21.10 3.44 22.44
N ASP A 37 21.77 4.01 21.44
CA ASP A 37 22.97 4.83 21.65
C ASP A 37 22.59 6.19 22.27
N PRO A 38 23.07 6.51 23.49
CA PRO A 38 22.77 7.78 24.17
C PRO A 38 23.27 9.03 23.44
N ALA A 39 24.21 8.91 22.52
CA ALA A 39 24.63 10.01 21.66
C ALA A 39 23.65 10.29 20.52
N ILE A 40 22.77 9.34 20.18
CA ILE A 40 21.90 9.40 18.99
C ILE A 40 20.41 9.43 19.35
N TYR A 41 19.92 8.46 20.14
CA TYR A 41 18.49 8.28 20.36
C TYR A 41 17.74 9.54 20.84
N PRO A 42 18.31 10.46 21.66
CA PRO A 42 17.60 11.68 22.07
C PRO A 42 17.20 12.60 20.92
N TYR A 43 17.82 12.41 19.75
CA TYR A 43 17.63 13.23 18.55
C TYR A 43 16.82 12.54 17.47
N VAL A 44 16.38 11.28 17.66
CA VAL A 44 15.61 10.56 16.64
C VAL A 44 14.13 10.90 16.75
N ASP A 45 13.57 11.50 15.71
CA ASP A 45 12.17 11.90 15.57
C ASP A 45 11.38 10.96 14.66
N PHE A 46 12.03 10.20 13.78
CA PHE A 46 11.42 9.21 12.90
C PHE A 46 12.43 8.14 12.47
N ILE A 47 11.94 7.02 11.95
CA ILE A 47 12.73 5.97 11.30
C ILE A 47 12.28 5.81 9.86
N SER A 48 13.21 5.54 8.95
CA SER A 48 12.86 5.12 7.61
C SER A 48 13.55 3.82 7.21
N TYR A 49 12.95 3.11 6.26
CA TYR A 49 13.49 1.88 5.70
C TYR A 49 12.96 1.64 4.28
N HIS A 50 13.70 0.84 3.52
CA HIS A 50 13.35 0.50 2.15
C HIS A 50 12.77 -0.91 2.09
N ARG A 51 11.81 -1.14 1.19
CA ARG A 51 11.23 -2.46 0.95
C ARG A 51 11.14 -2.76 -0.54
N TYR A 52 11.83 -3.82 -0.96
CA TYR A 52 11.74 -4.31 -2.34
C TYR A 52 11.24 -5.75 -2.41
N LEU A 53 10.26 -6.01 -3.27
CA LEU A 53 9.73 -7.37 -3.52
C LEU A 53 10.46 -8.04 -4.69
N TYR A 54 10.56 -9.36 -4.67
CA TYR A 54 11.09 -10.13 -5.79
C TYR A 54 10.14 -11.27 -6.19
N GLY A 55 10.21 -11.69 -7.44
CA GLY A 55 9.41 -12.81 -7.94
C GLY A 55 9.79 -13.20 -9.36
N LYS A 56 9.76 -14.50 -9.66
CA LYS A 56 9.97 -15.03 -11.02
C LYS A 56 8.67 -15.17 -11.82
N THR A 57 7.55 -15.05 -11.13
CA THR A 57 6.19 -15.01 -11.68
C THR A 57 5.38 -14.04 -10.83
N PHE A 58 4.25 -13.55 -11.33
CA PHE A 58 3.33 -12.74 -10.52
C PHE A 58 2.74 -13.56 -9.36
N SER A 59 2.17 -14.73 -9.67
CA SER A 59 1.52 -15.64 -8.72
C SER A 59 2.00 -17.08 -8.92
N GLY A 60 1.53 -18.02 -8.07
CA GLY A 60 1.73 -19.46 -8.27
C GLY A 60 2.74 -20.16 -7.36
N GLY A 61 3.05 -19.61 -6.18
CA GLY A 61 3.87 -20.28 -5.16
C GLY A 61 4.70 -19.29 -4.33
N GLY A 62 5.44 -19.79 -3.32
CA GLY A 62 6.20 -18.95 -2.37
C GLY A 62 7.32 -18.12 -3.00
N THR A 63 7.78 -18.45 -4.21
CA THR A 63 8.80 -17.68 -4.95
C THR A 63 8.20 -16.71 -5.98
N SER A 64 6.87 -16.66 -6.09
CA SER A 64 6.17 -15.63 -6.87
C SER A 64 6.20 -14.29 -6.14
N LEU A 65 5.91 -13.21 -6.86
CA LEU A 65 5.84 -11.87 -6.27
C LEU A 65 4.77 -11.83 -5.16
N VAL A 66 3.57 -12.33 -5.44
CA VAL A 66 2.47 -12.41 -4.47
C VAL A 66 2.86 -13.33 -3.30
N GLY A 67 3.49 -14.47 -3.59
CA GLY A 67 3.97 -15.38 -2.55
C GLY A 67 4.98 -14.72 -1.60
N ASN A 68 5.91 -13.92 -2.13
CA ASN A 68 6.86 -13.16 -1.33
C ASN A 68 6.19 -12.04 -0.55
N ALA A 69 5.25 -11.31 -1.14
CA ALA A 69 4.52 -10.24 -0.46
C ALA A 69 3.73 -10.76 0.75
N GLN A 70 3.21 -11.99 0.63
CA GLN A 70 2.31 -12.61 1.60
C GLN A 70 3.00 -13.63 2.52
N ASP A 71 4.33 -13.74 2.47
CA ASP A 71 5.08 -14.62 3.36
C ASP A 71 4.86 -14.20 4.83
N SER A 72 4.54 -15.17 5.69
CA SER A 72 4.15 -14.88 7.08
C SER A 72 5.32 -14.44 7.98
N LEU A 73 6.57 -14.54 7.49
CA LEU A 73 7.78 -14.17 8.21
C LEU A 73 8.52 -13.01 7.55
N LEU A 74 8.45 -12.90 6.22
CA LEU A 74 9.25 -12.00 5.39
C LEU A 74 8.41 -11.16 4.41
N GLY A 75 7.08 -11.32 4.42
CA GLY A 75 6.14 -10.56 3.62
C GLY A 75 6.02 -9.11 4.07
N VAL A 76 5.25 -8.31 3.32
CA VAL A 76 5.11 -6.86 3.56
C VAL A 76 4.57 -6.60 4.97
N THR A 77 3.49 -7.28 5.36
CA THR A 77 2.90 -7.21 6.70
C THR A 77 3.92 -7.61 7.78
N ALA A 78 4.49 -8.81 7.66
CA ALA A 78 5.40 -9.37 8.67
C ALA A 78 6.69 -8.55 8.83
N GLU A 79 7.23 -8.00 7.74
CA GLU A 79 8.40 -7.13 7.80
C GLU A 79 8.06 -5.81 8.51
N TYR A 80 6.94 -5.19 8.18
CA TYR A 80 6.54 -3.93 8.81
C TYR A 80 6.26 -4.08 10.30
N GLU A 81 5.63 -5.18 10.71
CA GLU A 81 5.40 -5.51 12.12
C GLU A 81 6.73 -5.69 12.89
N GLN A 82 7.74 -6.31 12.28
CA GLN A 82 9.09 -6.40 12.87
C GLN A 82 9.73 -5.03 13.04
N VAL A 83 9.70 -4.19 12.00
CA VAL A 83 10.22 -2.82 12.05
C VAL A 83 9.49 -2.05 13.16
N ALA A 84 8.17 -2.06 13.19
CA ALA A 84 7.36 -1.37 14.18
C ALA A 84 7.69 -1.84 15.61
N ARG A 85 7.81 -3.15 15.83
CA ARG A 85 8.19 -3.73 17.12
C ARG A 85 9.59 -3.26 17.55
N ALA A 86 10.56 -3.31 16.66
CA ALA A 86 11.93 -2.91 16.96
C ALA A 86 12.04 -1.41 17.25
N VAL A 87 11.36 -0.56 16.47
CA VAL A 87 11.33 0.89 16.68
C VAL A 87 10.70 1.23 18.04
N ARG A 88 9.59 0.58 18.39
CA ARG A 88 8.89 0.83 19.67
C ARG A 88 9.65 0.36 20.91
N ALA A 89 10.58 -0.58 20.74
CA ALA A 89 11.44 -1.06 21.82
C ALA A 89 12.65 -0.14 22.07
N GLY A 90 12.87 0.88 21.24
CA GLY A 90 13.99 1.81 21.37
C GLY A 90 13.84 2.83 22.51
N LYS A 91 14.90 3.63 22.73
CA LYS A 91 14.97 4.65 23.78
C LYS A 91 14.74 6.08 23.27
N GLN A 92 14.50 6.25 21.98
CA GLN A 92 14.20 7.56 21.41
C GLN A 92 12.95 8.20 22.03
N PRO A 93 12.85 9.54 22.06
CA PRO A 93 11.67 10.22 22.55
C PRO A 93 10.40 9.71 21.85
N ASN A 94 9.38 9.38 22.65
CA ASN A 94 8.10 8.88 22.17
C ASN A 94 8.19 7.57 21.35
N ALA A 95 9.05 6.62 21.73
CA ALA A 95 9.25 5.34 21.04
C ALA A 95 7.93 4.64 20.60
N ALA A 96 6.90 4.65 21.45
CA ALA A 96 5.59 4.07 21.13
C ALA A 96 4.89 4.68 19.91
N ARG A 97 5.21 5.93 19.55
CA ARG A 97 4.60 6.73 18.48
C ARG A 97 5.62 7.28 17.48
N THR A 98 6.86 6.77 17.46
CA THR A 98 7.86 7.19 16.48
C THR A 98 7.32 6.91 15.07
N PRO A 99 7.17 7.93 14.20
CA PRO A 99 6.79 7.76 12.80
C PRO A 99 7.77 6.84 12.07
N ILE A 100 7.22 5.92 11.27
CA ILE A 100 7.99 5.02 10.41
C ILE A 100 7.64 5.36 8.97
N TYR A 101 8.64 5.75 8.20
CA TYR A 101 8.51 6.04 6.77
C TYR A 101 9.04 4.87 5.95
N VAL A 102 8.30 4.51 4.90
CA VAL A 102 8.82 3.65 3.84
C VAL A 102 9.22 4.60 2.72
N ASP A 103 10.45 5.11 2.79
CA ASP A 103 10.95 6.16 1.91
C ASP A 103 11.46 5.64 0.55
N GLU A 104 11.59 4.32 0.42
CA GLU A 104 11.69 3.65 -0.87
C GLU A 104 10.95 2.32 -0.85
N TYR A 105 10.10 2.09 -1.83
CA TYR A 105 9.60 0.75 -2.13
C TYR A 105 9.31 0.54 -3.60
N ASN A 106 9.44 -0.72 -4.03
CA ASN A 106 8.98 -1.21 -5.32
C ASN A 106 9.18 -2.74 -5.47
N MET A 107 8.95 -3.29 -6.65
CA MET A 107 9.63 -4.52 -7.07
C MET A 107 11.14 -4.26 -7.26
N ASN A 108 11.97 -5.22 -6.87
CA ASN A 108 13.42 -5.18 -7.04
C ASN A 108 13.75 -5.01 -8.54
N PRO A 109 14.46 -3.93 -8.91
CA PRO A 109 14.78 -3.64 -10.31
C PRO A 109 15.76 -4.66 -10.94
N CYS A 110 16.45 -5.47 -10.12
CA CYS A 110 17.46 -6.44 -10.55
C CYS A 110 16.93 -7.88 -10.75
N GLU A 111 15.68 -8.17 -10.38
CA GLU A 111 15.04 -9.48 -10.54
C GLU A 111 14.05 -9.47 -11.74
N PRO A 112 13.66 -10.64 -12.29
CA PRO A 112 12.93 -10.73 -13.55
C PRO A 112 11.75 -9.77 -13.67
N HIS A 113 11.56 -9.18 -14.86
CA HIS A 113 10.57 -8.14 -15.20
C HIS A 113 9.11 -8.64 -15.24
N VAL A 114 8.71 -9.51 -14.32
CA VAL A 114 7.45 -10.27 -14.43
C VAL A 114 6.19 -9.39 -14.34
N CYS A 115 6.30 -8.22 -13.73
CA CYS A 115 5.17 -7.32 -13.46
C CYS A 115 5.50 -5.83 -13.64
N ARG A 116 6.75 -5.50 -14.01
CA ARG A 116 7.21 -4.12 -14.07
C ARG A 116 6.52 -3.37 -15.21
N ASN A 117 5.86 -2.26 -14.90
CA ASN A 117 5.12 -1.46 -15.89
C ASN A 117 4.07 -2.27 -16.66
N ASP A 118 3.72 -3.48 -16.21
CA ASP A 118 2.75 -4.33 -16.87
C ASP A 118 1.33 -3.79 -16.61
N PRO A 119 0.50 -3.56 -17.65
CA PRO A 119 -0.85 -3.04 -17.49
C PRO A 119 -1.78 -3.87 -16.60
N THR A 120 -1.50 -5.17 -16.47
CA THR A 120 -2.27 -6.12 -15.67
C THR A 120 -1.73 -6.22 -14.25
N TYR A 121 -0.42 -6.44 -14.09
CA TYR A 121 0.15 -6.80 -12.79
C TYR A 121 0.66 -5.63 -11.97
N SER A 122 1.13 -4.55 -12.61
CA SER A 122 1.74 -3.43 -11.89
C SER A 122 0.76 -2.70 -10.96
N PRO A 123 -0.50 -2.43 -11.35
CA PRO A 123 -1.47 -1.87 -10.40
C PRO A 123 -1.78 -2.80 -9.22
N LEU A 124 -1.79 -4.12 -9.45
CA LEU A 124 -2.10 -5.11 -8.42
C LEU A 124 -1.00 -5.21 -7.37
N ASP A 125 0.26 -5.24 -7.79
CA ASP A 125 1.41 -5.30 -6.89
C ASP A 125 1.42 -4.07 -5.97
N ASN A 126 1.27 -2.88 -6.54
CA ASN A 126 1.24 -1.64 -5.77
C ASN A 126 -0.01 -1.51 -4.87
N GLY A 127 -1.17 -2.00 -5.34
CA GLY A 127 -2.37 -2.09 -4.52
C GLY A 127 -2.24 -3.08 -3.36
N LEU A 128 -1.63 -4.25 -3.60
CA LEU A 128 -1.36 -5.26 -2.59
C LEU A 128 -0.45 -4.72 -1.49
N PHE A 129 0.58 -3.98 -1.87
CA PHE A 129 1.50 -3.33 -0.94
C PHE A 129 0.78 -2.43 0.07
N VAL A 130 -0.17 -1.61 -0.41
CA VAL A 130 -0.96 -0.74 0.47
C VAL A 130 -1.95 -1.55 1.31
N VAL A 131 -2.61 -2.57 0.74
CA VAL A 131 -3.49 -3.48 1.48
C VAL A 131 -2.75 -4.15 2.64
N ASP A 132 -1.53 -4.61 2.42
CA ASP A 132 -0.71 -5.26 3.44
C ASP A 132 -0.33 -4.30 4.57
N TYR A 133 0.09 -3.07 4.26
CA TYR A 133 0.36 -2.07 5.30
C TYR A 133 -0.87 -1.67 6.11
N LEU A 134 -2.04 -1.61 5.48
CA LEU A 134 -3.29 -1.38 6.20
C LEU A 134 -3.59 -2.55 7.13
N ASN A 135 -3.45 -3.79 6.65
CA ASN A 135 -3.72 -4.97 7.46
C ASN A 135 -2.73 -5.10 8.63
N ALA A 136 -1.45 -4.75 8.44
CA ALA A 136 -0.43 -4.80 9.48
C ALA A 136 -0.78 -3.99 10.75
N VAL A 137 -1.66 -3.00 10.65
CA VAL A 137 -2.08 -2.20 11.81
C VAL A 137 -2.71 -3.07 12.91
N ASN A 138 -3.54 -4.03 12.52
CA ASN A 138 -4.34 -4.85 13.44
C ASN A 138 -4.09 -6.35 13.30
N ASP A 139 -3.34 -6.81 12.29
CA ASP A 139 -3.05 -8.22 12.10
C ASP A 139 -2.17 -8.77 13.23
N THR A 140 -2.45 -9.98 13.66
CA THR A 140 -1.68 -10.73 14.66
C THR A 140 -1.36 -12.15 14.19
N LYS A 141 -1.52 -12.43 12.89
CA LYS A 141 -1.23 -13.74 12.30
C LYS A 141 0.27 -14.01 12.21
N SER A 142 1.10 -12.97 12.08
CA SER A 142 2.54 -13.12 12.14
C SER A 142 3.01 -13.34 13.60
N PRO A 143 4.22 -13.90 13.81
CA PRO A 143 4.81 -14.03 15.15
C PRO A 143 5.23 -12.68 15.77
N TYR A 144 5.11 -11.57 15.05
CA TYR A 144 5.58 -10.26 15.48
C TYR A 144 4.48 -9.39 16.11
N GLY A 145 3.22 -9.74 15.88
CA GLY A 145 2.05 -9.02 16.37
C GLY A 145 1.80 -7.70 15.64
N ALA A 146 0.72 -7.02 16.02
CA ALA A 146 0.22 -5.85 15.31
C ALA A 146 1.22 -4.69 15.25
N ALA A 147 1.38 -4.12 14.05
CA ALA A 147 2.16 -2.92 13.82
C ALA A 147 1.49 -1.67 14.42
N GLY A 148 0.20 -1.69 14.82
CA GLY A 148 -0.48 -0.68 15.64
C GLY A 148 -0.66 0.72 15.02
N ALA A 149 -0.05 1.00 13.87
CA ALA A 149 -0.23 2.21 13.07
C ALA A 149 0.24 1.91 11.64
N VAL A 150 -0.28 2.63 10.64
CA VAL A 150 0.24 2.58 9.26
C VAL A 150 1.59 3.30 9.15
N PRO A 151 2.37 3.07 8.07
CA PRO A 151 3.50 3.93 7.75
C PRO A 151 3.08 5.41 7.73
N ALA A 152 3.90 6.27 8.33
CA ALA A 152 3.67 7.71 8.36
C ALA A 152 3.86 8.37 6.97
N GLY A 153 4.49 7.65 6.04
CA GLY A 153 4.58 8.00 4.64
C GLY A 153 5.13 6.83 3.84
N LEU A 154 4.75 6.79 2.57
CA LEU A 154 5.08 5.74 1.63
C LEU A 154 5.53 6.42 0.33
N ALA A 155 6.79 6.26 -0.07
CA ALA A 155 7.38 6.92 -1.23
C ALA A 155 7.78 5.90 -2.30
N TYR A 156 7.09 5.97 -3.44
CA TYR A 156 7.33 5.05 -4.55
C TYR A 156 8.70 5.35 -5.16
N TYR A 157 9.57 4.34 -5.22
CA TYR A 157 10.89 4.51 -5.80
C TYR A 157 10.81 4.48 -7.33
N THR A 158 11.21 5.59 -7.96
CA THR A 158 11.35 5.69 -9.42
C THR A 158 12.82 5.61 -9.81
N TRP A 159 13.11 4.80 -10.82
CA TRP A 159 14.40 4.73 -11.49
C TRP A 159 14.12 4.76 -12.99
N PHE A 160 14.35 5.89 -13.67
CA PHE A 160 14.02 6.02 -15.11
C PHE A 160 15.27 6.10 -16.00
N THR A 161 16.48 5.95 -15.44
CA THR A 161 17.75 6.03 -16.19
C THR A 161 18.75 5.00 -15.66
N PRO A 162 19.10 3.97 -16.44
CA PRO A 162 18.71 3.75 -17.85
C PRO A 162 17.22 3.44 -18.02
N LEU A 163 16.72 3.53 -19.26
CA LEU A 163 15.35 3.12 -19.62
C LEU A 163 15.10 1.64 -19.28
N GLY A 164 13.84 1.25 -19.13
CA GLY A 164 13.41 -0.12 -18.79
C GLY A 164 13.25 -0.40 -17.29
N ASN A 165 13.34 0.64 -16.47
CA ASN A 165 13.24 0.54 -15.01
C ASN A 165 11.84 0.96 -14.51
N LEU A 166 11.76 1.73 -13.42
CA LEU A 166 10.54 2.00 -12.66
C LEU A 166 10.14 3.48 -12.78
N CYS A 167 8.92 3.78 -13.19
CA CYS A 167 8.44 5.17 -13.30
C CYS A 167 6.99 5.31 -12.87
N MET A 168 6.50 6.53 -12.67
CA MET A 168 5.06 6.82 -12.58
C MET A 168 4.51 7.40 -13.86
N PHE A 169 5.37 8.07 -14.63
CA PHE A 169 5.02 8.79 -15.84
C PHE A 169 6.09 8.58 -16.89
N GLY A 170 5.66 8.46 -18.14
CA GLY A 170 6.54 8.21 -19.29
C GLY A 170 5.74 8.22 -20.59
N VAL A 171 6.42 7.93 -21.69
CA VAL A 171 5.78 7.58 -22.96
C VAL A 171 5.29 6.14 -22.83
N VAL A 172 3.98 5.97 -23.00
CA VAL A 172 3.32 4.66 -22.95
C VAL A 172 3.25 4.11 -24.37
N ASP A 173 4.01 3.05 -24.62
CA ASP A 173 4.05 2.34 -25.90
C ASP A 173 4.20 0.82 -25.64
N GLN A 174 4.43 0.02 -26.68
CA GLN A 174 4.59 -1.43 -26.52
C GLN A 174 5.84 -1.84 -25.72
N LYS A 175 6.82 -0.94 -25.54
CA LYS A 175 8.06 -1.24 -24.82
C LYS A 175 7.90 -1.06 -23.31
N MET A 176 7.01 -0.16 -22.88
CA MET A 176 6.76 0.14 -21.45
C MET A 176 8.07 0.42 -20.68
N ASP A 177 8.99 1.16 -21.31
CA ASP A 177 10.38 1.32 -20.87
C ASP A 177 10.65 2.63 -20.11
N CYS A 178 9.62 3.35 -19.69
CA CYS A 178 9.72 4.67 -19.08
C CYS A 178 10.37 5.72 -19.98
N GLY A 179 10.25 5.58 -21.31
CA GLY A 179 10.70 6.55 -22.29
C GLY A 179 10.17 7.96 -22.06
N LYS A 180 10.90 8.98 -22.52
CA LYS A 180 10.51 10.40 -22.38
C LYS A 180 10.40 11.14 -23.70
N GLN A 181 10.63 10.46 -24.83
CA GLN A 181 10.72 11.07 -26.15
C GLN A 181 9.63 10.52 -27.08
N GLY A 182 9.11 11.37 -27.97
CA GLY A 182 8.26 10.95 -29.09
C GLY A 182 6.75 10.93 -28.81
N SER A 183 6.28 11.26 -27.61
CA SER A 183 4.85 11.42 -27.27
C SER A 183 4.67 12.20 -25.96
N PRO A 184 3.45 12.71 -25.66
CA PRO A 184 3.13 13.27 -24.36
C PRO A 184 3.36 12.24 -23.24
N LEU A 185 3.86 12.71 -22.09
CA LEU A 185 3.99 11.86 -20.90
C LEU A 185 2.60 11.51 -20.39
N GLN A 186 2.39 10.22 -20.12
CA GLN A 186 1.15 9.65 -19.61
C GLN A 186 1.41 8.89 -18.32
N PRO A 187 0.39 8.70 -17.47
CA PRO A 187 0.52 7.84 -16.30
C PRO A 187 0.78 6.39 -16.70
N TYR A 188 1.77 5.78 -16.06
CA TYR A 188 2.08 4.35 -16.20
C TYR A 188 1.10 3.50 -15.38
N PRO A 189 0.94 2.20 -15.66
CA PRO A 189 -0.08 1.34 -15.04
C PRO A 189 -0.17 1.42 -13.51
N GLN A 190 0.96 1.36 -12.82
CA GLN A 190 1.07 1.47 -11.36
C GLN A 190 0.50 2.76 -10.78
N TYR A 191 0.46 3.87 -11.54
CA TYR A 191 -0.14 5.12 -11.10
C TYR A 191 -1.61 4.93 -10.69
N TYR A 192 -2.36 4.09 -11.42
CA TYR A 192 -3.80 3.95 -11.21
C TYR A 192 -4.17 3.25 -9.89
N ALA A 193 -3.24 2.52 -9.27
CA ALA A 193 -3.43 2.04 -7.90
C ALA A 193 -3.45 3.21 -6.91
N TYR A 194 -2.51 4.16 -7.05
CA TYR A 194 -2.45 5.35 -6.21
C TYR A 194 -3.54 6.36 -6.50
N ASP A 195 -3.95 6.49 -7.76
CA ASP A 195 -5.07 7.33 -8.14
C ASP A 195 -6.36 6.79 -7.50
N LEU A 196 -6.62 5.48 -7.59
CA LEU A 196 -7.75 4.85 -6.90
C LEU A 196 -7.71 5.10 -5.38
N LEU A 197 -6.56 4.87 -4.74
CA LEU A 197 -6.44 4.92 -3.28
C LEU A 197 -6.45 6.35 -2.73
N GLY A 198 -5.66 7.25 -3.33
CA GLY A 198 -5.38 8.59 -2.83
C GLY A 198 -6.07 9.73 -3.59
N GLY A 199 -6.63 9.47 -4.76
CA GLY A 199 -7.32 10.49 -5.55
C GLY A 199 -8.63 10.92 -4.89
N ALA A 200 -8.86 12.24 -4.85
CA ALA A 200 -10.04 12.86 -4.23
C ALA A 200 -11.38 12.48 -4.89
N ASN A 201 -11.34 11.97 -6.13
CA ASN A 201 -12.53 11.50 -6.85
C ASN A 201 -12.85 10.01 -6.56
N TYR A 202 -12.02 9.35 -5.76
CA TYR A 202 -12.07 7.91 -5.49
C TYR A 202 -12.07 7.65 -3.98
N LEU A 203 -11.12 6.86 -3.45
CA LEU A 203 -11.13 6.44 -2.03
C LEU A 203 -10.50 7.47 -1.08
N ASP A 204 -9.77 8.46 -1.60
CA ASP A 204 -9.28 9.64 -0.86
C ASP A 204 -8.61 9.32 0.49
N ILE A 205 -7.79 8.25 0.57
CA ILE A 205 -7.16 7.80 1.82
C ILE A 205 -6.31 8.89 2.48
N THR A 206 -5.86 9.88 1.71
CA THR A 206 -5.03 10.98 2.18
C THR A 206 -5.80 12.04 2.98
N ASN A 207 -7.13 12.04 2.94
CA ASN A 207 -7.99 12.98 3.66
C ASN A 207 -8.33 12.51 5.09
N GLY A 208 -7.30 12.16 5.86
CA GLY A 208 -7.42 11.81 7.27
C GLY A 208 -8.08 10.46 7.54
N GLY A 209 -7.53 9.40 6.94
CA GLY A 209 -8.06 8.04 7.06
C GLY A 209 -7.67 7.29 8.34
N TYR A 210 -8.51 6.35 8.74
CA TYR A 210 -8.28 5.36 9.79
C TYR A 210 -8.55 3.97 9.26
N VAL A 211 -7.72 3.00 9.66
CA VAL A 211 -7.88 1.60 9.25
C VAL A 211 -9.07 0.97 9.97
N ALA A 212 -9.83 0.15 9.26
CA ALA A 212 -10.86 -0.69 9.87
C ALA A 212 -10.24 -1.69 10.85
N GLY A 213 -11.00 -2.09 11.88
CA GLY A 213 -10.48 -2.98 12.93
C GLY A 213 -10.01 -4.34 12.41
N ALA A 214 -10.63 -4.85 11.34
CA ALA A 214 -10.20 -6.06 10.65
C ALA A 214 -10.74 -6.09 9.22
N ALA A 215 -10.02 -6.79 8.34
CA ALA A 215 -10.49 -7.21 7.03
C ALA A 215 -10.14 -8.69 6.83
N SER A 216 -11.03 -9.43 6.18
CA SER A 216 -10.82 -10.86 5.94
C SER A 216 -11.55 -11.32 4.69
N THR A 217 -11.02 -12.35 4.06
CA THR A 217 -11.63 -13.05 2.93
C THR A 217 -11.31 -14.53 3.02
N ASN A 218 -12.23 -15.37 2.54
CA ASN A 218 -12.04 -16.81 2.44
C ASN A 218 -11.59 -17.25 1.03
N GLN A 219 -11.44 -16.31 0.10
CA GLN A 219 -11.00 -16.59 -1.26
C GLN A 219 -9.47 -16.57 -1.36
N PRO A 220 -8.81 -17.71 -1.65
CA PRO A 220 -7.36 -17.74 -1.81
C PRO A 220 -6.89 -16.83 -2.94
N GLY A 221 -5.83 -16.04 -2.69
CA GLY A 221 -5.32 -15.09 -3.68
C GLY A 221 -6.18 -13.83 -3.87
N VAL A 222 -7.17 -13.62 -3.00
CA VAL A 222 -7.86 -12.34 -2.87
C VAL A 222 -7.42 -11.72 -1.55
N TYR A 223 -7.09 -10.44 -1.58
CA TYR A 223 -6.66 -9.66 -0.41
C TYR A 223 -7.54 -8.43 -0.28
N ALA A 224 -7.83 -8.03 0.95
CA ALA A 224 -8.69 -6.88 1.21
C ALA A 224 -8.22 -6.12 2.43
N ALA A 225 -8.48 -4.81 2.42
CA ALA A 225 -8.36 -3.93 3.57
C ALA A 225 -9.55 -2.97 3.61
N GLY A 226 -9.93 -2.55 4.82
CA GLY A 226 -10.94 -1.53 5.03
C GLY A 226 -10.32 -0.30 5.68
N PHE A 227 -10.83 0.87 5.35
CA PHE A 227 -10.48 2.13 5.99
C PHE A 227 -11.61 3.13 5.84
N TYR A 228 -11.66 4.14 6.69
CA TYR A 228 -12.64 5.21 6.59
C TYR A 228 -11.94 6.56 6.62
N THR A 229 -12.46 7.51 5.87
CA THR A 229 -12.03 8.90 5.86
C THR A 229 -13.09 9.75 6.56
N ARG A 230 -12.95 11.09 6.50
CA ARG A 230 -13.99 11.99 7.04
C ARG A 230 -15.34 11.87 6.33
N THR A 231 -15.37 11.40 5.10
CA THR A 231 -16.56 11.48 4.22
C THR A 231 -17.01 10.13 3.67
N GLN A 232 -16.25 9.05 3.89
CA GLN A 232 -16.58 7.74 3.32
C GLN A 232 -15.95 6.60 4.10
N ASP A 233 -16.68 5.48 4.16
CA ASP A 233 -16.10 4.19 4.50
C ASP A 233 -15.69 3.48 3.21
N ASN A 234 -14.51 2.87 3.19
CA ASN A 234 -13.94 2.27 2.00
C ASN A 234 -13.49 0.83 2.25
N VAL A 235 -13.62 0.01 1.22
CA VAL A 235 -13.01 -1.31 1.13
C VAL A 235 -12.19 -1.37 -0.15
N VAL A 236 -10.95 -1.80 -0.07
CA VAL A 236 -10.11 -2.11 -1.23
C VAL A 236 -9.91 -3.62 -1.32
N ILE A 237 -10.03 -4.17 -2.53
CA ILE A 237 -9.89 -5.60 -2.80
C ILE A 237 -8.95 -5.79 -3.99
N VAL A 238 -8.01 -6.72 -3.85
CA VAL A 238 -7.05 -7.10 -4.88
C VAL A 238 -7.23 -8.58 -5.17
N ASN A 239 -7.64 -8.93 -6.40
CA ASN A 239 -7.67 -10.31 -6.89
C ASN A 239 -6.38 -10.59 -7.66
N THR A 240 -5.50 -11.40 -7.09
CA THR A 240 -4.22 -11.78 -7.73
C THR A 240 -4.33 -13.08 -8.52
N THR A 241 -5.54 -13.58 -8.76
CA THR A 241 -5.76 -14.86 -9.45
C THR A 241 -6.19 -14.66 -10.89
N SER A 242 -6.00 -15.71 -11.71
CA SER A 242 -6.52 -15.77 -13.08
C SER A 242 -8.02 -16.06 -13.14
N ALA A 243 -8.69 -16.29 -12.00
CA ALA A 243 -10.11 -16.58 -11.92
C ALA A 243 -10.91 -15.32 -11.61
N ALA A 244 -11.95 -15.08 -12.40
CA ALA A 244 -12.96 -14.08 -12.08
C ALA A 244 -13.95 -14.66 -11.06
N ILE A 245 -14.43 -13.82 -10.13
CA ILE A 245 -15.44 -14.15 -9.13
C ILE A 245 -16.65 -13.25 -9.37
N HIS A 246 -17.72 -13.81 -9.93
CA HIS A 246 -18.88 -13.03 -10.39
C HIS A 246 -19.89 -12.65 -9.29
N THR A 247 -19.79 -13.29 -8.13
CA THR A 247 -20.72 -13.09 -7.01
C THR A 247 -19.97 -12.86 -5.70
N PHE A 248 -18.93 -12.03 -5.75
CA PHE A 248 -18.14 -11.73 -4.56
C PHE A 248 -18.97 -10.87 -3.61
N THR A 249 -19.30 -11.41 -2.43
CA THR A 249 -20.10 -10.70 -1.44
C THR A 249 -19.19 -9.97 -0.47
N VAL A 250 -19.35 -8.65 -0.38
CA VAL A 250 -18.64 -7.77 0.54
C VAL A 250 -19.58 -7.38 1.67
N LEU A 251 -19.14 -7.57 2.92
CA LEU A 251 -19.83 -7.10 4.10
C LEU A 251 -19.02 -5.97 4.74
N ALA A 252 -19.60 -4.77 4.78
CA ALA A 252 -19.09 -3.65 5.57
C ALA A 252 -19.79 -3.64 6.93
N GLN A 253 -19.12 -4.16 7.96
CA GLN A 253 -19.65 -4.17 9.33
C GLN A 253 -19.44 -2.82 10.01
N ASN A 254 -20.45 -2.37 10.76
CA ASN A 254 -20.40 -1.11 11.50
C ASN A 254 -19.95 0.09 10.65
N ALA A 255 -20.30 0.09 9.36
CA ALA A 255 -20.14 1.28 8.52
C ALA A 255 -20.86 2.46 9.20
N GLY A 256 -20.33 3.67 9.01
CA GLY A 256 -20.88 4.91 9.53
C GLY A 256 -22.27 5.20 8.97
N LYS A 257 -22.68 6.47 8.96
CA LYS A 257 -23.96 6.87 8.35
C LYS A 257 -23.89 6.72 6.83
N VAL A 258 -24.08 5.51 6.32
CA VAL A 258 -24.22 5.26 4.88
C VAL A 258 -25.52 5.92 4.42
N SER A 259 -25.37 7.06 3.74
CA SER A 259 -26.46 7.94 3.33
C SER A 259 -27.29 7.39 2.16
N VAL A 260 -26.83 6.30 1.56
CA VAL A 260 -27.23 5.84 0.25
C VAL A 260 -27.60 4.36 0.26
N ALA A 261 -28.63 4.00 -0.50
CA ALA A 261 -28.96 2.60 -0.81
C ALA A 261 -27.97 1.96 -1.81
N LYS A 262 -26.86 2.64 -2.12
CA LYS A 262 -25.89 2.24 -3.15
C LYS A 262 -24.46 2.52 -2.69
N ALA A 263 -23.52 1.68 -3.09
CA ALA A 263 -22.09 1.95 -3.00
C ALA A 263 -21.52 2.19 -4.40
N THR A 264 -20.42 2.94 -4.45
CA THR A 264 -19.66 3.16 -5.67
C THR A 264 -18.51 2.18 -5.75
N ILE A 265 -18.45 1.38 -6.82
CA ILE A 265 -17.32 0.53 -7.15
C ILE A 265 -16.45 1.26 -8.16
N TYR A 266 -15.16 1.33 -7.87
CA TYR A 266 -14.12 1.79 -8.76
C TYR A 266 -13.25 0.59 -9.14
N THR A 267 -13.10 0.32 -10.43
CA THR A 267 -12.34 -0.84 -10.92
C THR A 267 -11.15 -0.35 -11.71
N VAL A 268 -9.94 -0.73 -11.28
CA VAL A 268 -8.72 -0.46 -12.05
C VAL A 268 -8.65 -1.45 -13.21
N LYS A 269 -8.77 -0.92 -14.43
CA LYS A 269 -8.59 -1.64 -15.69
C LYS A 269 -7.80 -0.75 -16.63
N VAL A 270 -6.47 -0.86 -16.57
CA VAL A 270 -5.55 0.03 -17.29
C VAL A 270 -5.86 0.04 -18.78
N ASN A 271 -6.14 1.23 -19.31
CA ASN A 271 -6.43 1.46 -20.71
C ASN A 271 -5.36 2.38 -21.30
N LEU A 272 -4.33 1.80 -21.91
CA LEU A 272 -3.21 2.55 -22.49
C LEU A 272 -3.64 3.48 -23.64
N GLY A 273 -4.74 3.16 -24.33
CA GLY A 273 -5.27 4.01 -25.41
C GLY A 273 -6.17 5.16 -24.90
N ASN A 274 -6.64 5.07 -23.66
CA ASN A 274 -7.43 6.12 -23.03
C ASN A 274 -7.18 6.12 -21.51
N PRO A 275 -6.07 6.73 -21.05
CA PRO A 275 -5.69 6.83 -19.64
C PRO A 275 -6.82 7.23 -18.69
N ALA A 276 -7.68 8.17 -19.10
CA ALA A 276 -8.81 8.66 -18.31
C ALA A 276 -9.90 7.59 -18.06
N LYS A 277 -9.87 6.47 -18.78
CA LYS A 277 -10.77 5.31 -18.59
C LYS A 277 -10.08 4.12 -17.93
N SER A 278 -8.90 4.31 -17.35
CA SER A 278 -8.17 3.25 -16.63
C SER A 278 -8.79 2.89 -15.27
N ILE A 279 -9.67 3.76 -14.75
CA ILE A 279 -10.53 3.46 -13.61
C ILE A 279 -11.98 3.61 -14.09
N THR A 280 -12.75 2.53 -14.01
CA THR A 280 -14.18 2.55 -14.35
C THR A 280 -15.02 2.61 -13.09
N THR A 281 -16.22 3.19 -13.19
CA THR A 281 -17.12 3.37 -12.05
C THR A 281 -18.45 2.66 -12.27
N GLN A 282 -18.94 1.97 -11.25
CA GLN A 282 -20.24 1.32 -11.23
C GLN A 282 -20.94 1.57 -9.90
N GLN A 283 -22.26 1.71 -9.92
CA GLN A 283 -23.07 1.74 -8.71
C GLN A 283 -23.63 0.34 -8.42
N VAL A 284 -23.55 -0.09 -7.17
CA VAL A 284 -24.17 -1.34 -6.70
C VAL A 284 -25.13 -1.08 -5.57
N THR A 285 -26.22 -1.84 -5.52
CA THR A 285 -27.22 -1.72 -4.45
C THR A 285 -26.66 -2.33 -3.17
N LEU A 286 -26.86 -1.61 -2.06
CA LEU A 286 -26.55 -2.08 -0.72
C LEU A 286 -27.76 -2.75 -0.10
N THR A 287 -27.56 -3.94 0.44
CA THR A 287 -28.58 -4.61 1.27
C THR A 287 -28.23 -4.40 2.73
N LYS A 288 -29.13 -3.73 3.47
CA LYS A 288 -28.94 -3.51 4.90
C LYS A 288 -29.20 -4.81 5.67
N GLY A 289 -28.19 -5.25 6.41
CA GLY A 289 -28.30 -6.36 7.36
C GLY A 289 -28.40 -5.88 8.80
N GLN A 290 -28.38 -6.82 9.75
CA GLN A 290 -28.39 -6.48 11.18
C GLN A 290 -27.10 -5.78 11.64
N ASN A 291 -25.96 -6.15 11.07
CA ASN A 291 -24.63 -5.71 11.52
C ASN A 291 -23.86 -4.87 10.48
N GLY A 292 -24.56 -4.29 9.49
CA GLY A 292 -23.91 -3.47 8.46
C GLY A 292 -24.61 -3.55 7.09
N TYR A 293 -23.81 -3.37 6.04
CA TYR A 293 -24.28 -3.35 4.66
C TYR A 293 -23.56 -4.40 3.83
N THR A 294 -24.30 -5.11 2.98
CA THR A 294 -23.73 -6.04 2.01
C THR A 294 -23.86 -5.52 0.59
N ALA A 295 -22.84 -5.80 -0.21
CA ALA A 295 -22.83 -5.57 -1.66
C ALA A 295 -22.36 -6.86 -2.35
N THR A 296 -22.97 -7.20 -3.48
CA THR A 296 -22.46 -8.24 -4.37
C THR A 296 -21.77 -7.56 -5.54
N VAL A 297 -20.54 -7.98 -5.83
CA VAL A 297 -19.68 -7.35 -6.83
C VAL A 297 -19.09 -8.41 -7.75
N ASP A 298 -18.90 -8.05 -9.02
CA ASP A 298 -18.01 -8.76 -9.92
C ASP A 298 -16.57 -8.40 -9.60
N LEU A 299 -15.75 -9.40 -9.33
CA LEU A 299 -14.31 -9.25 -9.11
C LEU A 299 -13.56 -10.00 -10.23
N PRO A 300 -13.20 -9.31 -11.32
CA PRO A 300 -12.50 -9.94 -12.44
C PRO A 300 -11.13 -10.49 -12.03
N ALA A 301 -10.60 -11.38 -12.86
CA ALA A 301 -9.22 -11.87 -12.72
C ALA A 301 -8.23 -10.70 -12.75
N PHE A 302 -7.15 -10.80 -11.97
CA PHE A 302 -6.06 -9.82 -11.95
C PHE A 302 -6.55 -8.37 -11.89
N THR A 303 -7.40 -8.07 -10.91
CA THR A 303 -8.04 -6.75 -10.81
C THR A 303 -8.00 -6.22 -9.37
N MET A 304 -7.81 -4.90 -9.26
CA MET A 304 -7.99 -4.14 -8.04
C MET A 304 -9.31 -3.36 -8.13
N ILE A 305 -10.12 -3.43 -7.08
CA ILE A 305 -11.32 -2.61 -6.94
C ILE A 305 -11.30 -1.85 -5.61
N GLY A 306 -11.89 -0.66 -5.64
CA GLY A 306 -12.27 0.10 -4.45
C GLY A 306 -13.78 0.18 -4.36
N ILE A 307 -14.32 0.09 -3.15
CA ILE A 307 -15.74 0.23 -2.87
C ILE A 307 -15.88 1.35 -1.85
N SER A 308 -16.55 2.43 -2.23
CA SER A 308 -16.86 3.56 -1.36
C SER A 308 -18.32 3.52 -0.94
N PHE A 309 -18.52 3.57 0.37
CA PHE A 309 -19.80 3.72 1.06
C PHE A 309 -19.85 5.17 1.56
N ALA A 310 -20.53 6.04 0.82
CA ALA A 310 -20.58 7.47 1.16
C ALA A 310 -21.19 7.70 2.54
N ALA A 311 -20.42 8.29 3.46
CA ALA A 311 -20.84 8.67 4.79
C ALA A 311 -21.44 10.10 4.78
N GLN A 312 -22.39 10.39 5.69
CA GLN A 312 -22.85 11.77 5.95
C GLN A 312 -21.84 12.56 6.76
#